data_AF-A0A828PYA5-F1
#
_entry.id   AF-A0A828PYA5-F1
#
_cell.length_a   1.000
_cell.length_b   1.000
_cell.length_c   1.000
_cell.angle_alpha   90.00
_cell.angle_beta   90.00
_cell.angle_gamma   90.00
#
_symmetry.space_group_name_H-M   'P 1'
#
loop_
_entity.id
_entity.type
_entity.pdbx_description
1 polymer ?
#
loop_
_entity_poly.entity_id
_entity_poly.type
_entity_poly.pdbx_seq_one_letter_code
_entity_poly.pdbx_strand_id
1 'polypeptide(L)'
;MSNKNVNVRKSQEITFCLLAGILMFMAMMVAGRAEAGVALGATRVIYPAGQKQVQLAVTNNDENSTYLIQSWVENADGVKDGRFIVTP
;
A
#
# COMPACT_ATOMS: atom_id res chain seq x y z
N MET A 1 -51.10 27.87 3.49
CA MET A 1 -49.91 27.89 2.59
C MET A 1 -48.61 27.34 3.20
N SER A 2 -48.53 27.05 4.51
CA SER A 2 -47.26 26.72 5.21
C SER A 2 -46.72 25.29 4.95
N ASN A 3 -47.57 24.26 4.92
CA ASN A 3 -47.12 22.85 4.82
C ASN A 3 -46.44 22.44 3.50
N LYS A 4 -46.72 23.16 2.39
CA LYS A 4 -46.09 22.84 1.10
C LYS A 4 -44.59 23.20 1.11
N ASN A 5 -44.21 24.33 1.70
CA ASN A 5 -42.81 24.76 1.79
C ASN A 5 -41.99 23.88 2.74
N VAL A 6 -42.61 23.38 3.81
CA VAL A 6 -41.97 22.42 4.74
C VAL A 6 -41.69 21.09 4.04
N ASN A 7 -42.64 20.56 3.25
CA ASN A 7 -42.44 19.32 2.49
C ASN A 7 -41.40 19.47 1.37
N VAL A 8 -41.35 20.61 0.68
CA VAL A 8 -40.33 20.88 -0.34
C VAL A 8 -38.93 20.94 0.27
N ARG A 9 -38.74 21.66 1.40
CA ARG A 9 -37.45 21.70 2.09
C ARG A 9 -36.99 20.32 2.57
N LYS A 10 -37.92 19.54 3.15
CA LYS A 10 -37.64 18.16 3.60
C LYS A 10 -37.28 17.23 2.43
N SER A 11 -37.94 17.40 1.27
CA SER A 11 -37.59 16.68 0.05
C SER A 11 -36.19 17.04 -0.46
N GLN A 12 -35.81 18.33 -0.41
CA GLN A 12 -34.48 18.79 -0.82
C GLN A 12 -33.37 18.26 0.10
N GLU A 13 -33.59 18.24 1.40
CA GLU A 13 -32.63 17.65 2.36
C GLU A 13 -32.45 16.15 2.12
N ILE A 14 -33.53 15.41 1.87
CA ILE A 14 -33.45 13.98 1.54
C ILE A 14 -32.68 13.77 0.23
N THR A 15 -32.93 14.57 -0.81
CA THR A 15 -32.21 14.49 -2.09
C THR A 15 -30.73 14.78 -1.92
N PHE A 16 -30.35 15.77 -1.10
CA PHE A 16 -28.95 16.08 -0.83
C PHE A 16 -28.25 14.97 -0.06
N CYS A 17 -28.91 14.40 0.96
CA CYS A 17 -28.40 13.23 1.68
C CYS A 17 -28.23 12.02 0.76
N LEU A 18 -29.15 11.80 -0.19
CA LEU A 18 -29.07 10.73 -1.18
C LEU A 18 -27.90 10.93 -2.15
N LEU A 19 -27.73 12.14 -2.67
CA LEU A 19 -26.60 12.50 -3.54
C LEU A 19 -25.25 12.35 -2.82
N ALA A 20 -25.15 12.81 -1.57
CA ALA A 20 -23.95 12.66 -0.76
C ALA A 20 -23.65 11.17 -0.48
N GLY A 21 -24.67 10.37 -0.19
CA GLY A 21 -24.54 8.92 0.00
C GLY A 21 -24.07 8.19 -1.26
N ILE A 22 -24.63 8.54 -2.42
CA ILE A 22 -24.22 8.00 -3.73
C ILE A 22 -22.77 8.40 -4.04
N LEU A 23 -22.38 9.65 -3.77
CA LEU A 23 -21.02 10.13 -3.99
C LEU A 23 -20.00 9.40 -3.10
N MET A 24 -20.31 9.20 -1.81
CA MET A 24 -19.45 8.42 -0.91
C MET A 24 -19.33 6.96 -1.36
N PHE A 25 -20.43 6.36 -1.80
CA PHE A 25 -20.43 4.99 -2.33
C PHE A 25 -19.54 4.87 -3.58
N MET A 26 -19.65 5.82 -4.51
CA MET A 26 -18.79 5.86 -5.69
C MET A 26 -17.31 6.06 -5.34
N ALA A 27 -16.99 6.91 -4.35
CA ALA A 27 -15.62 7.13 -3.92
C ALA A 27 -14.95 5.85 -3.38
N MET A 28 -15.70 5.00 -2.65
CA MET A 28 -15.19 3.71 -2.17
C MET A 28 -14.89 2.72 -3.29
N MET A 29 -15.61 2.80 -4.42
CA MET A 29 -15.42 1.91 -5.57
C MET A 29 -14.17 2.24 -6.41
N VAL A 30 -13.58 3.42 -6.22
CA VAL A 30 -12.38 3.87 -6.95
C VAL A 30 -11.08 3.60 -6.17
N ALA A 31 -11.18 3.11 -4.93
CA ALA A 31 -9.99 2.74 -4.15
C ALA A 31 -9.24 1.58 -4.83
N GLY A 32 -8.04 1.87 -5.35
CA GLY A 32 -7.17 0.86 -5.96
C GLY A 32 -6.70 -0.17 -4.94
N ARG A 33 -6.67 -1.45 -5.34
CA ARG A 33 -6.09 -2.52 -4.53
C ARG A 33 -4.56 -2.42 -4.62
N ALA A 34 -3.90 -2.26 -3.49
CA ALA A 34 -2.44 -2.36 -3.40
C ALA A 34 -2.09 -3.76 -2.87
N GLU A 35 -1.51 -4.59 -3.71
CA GLU A 35 -1.03 -5.93 -3.35
C GLU A 35 0.50 -5.94 -3.37
N ALA A 36 1.12 -6.48 -2.32
CA ALA A 36 2.55 -6.66 -2.24
C ALA A 36 2.86 -8.16 -2.16
N GLY A 37 3.41 -8.72 -3.25
CA GLY A 37 3.79 -10.13 -3.31
C GLY A 37 5.02 -10.47 -2.48
N VAL A 38 5.90 -9.50 -2.18
CA VAL A 38 7.16 -9.74 -1.45
C VAL A 38 7.22 -8.89 -0.18
N ALA A 39 7.46 -9.54 0.96
CA ALA A 39 7.70 -8.89 2.24
C ALA A 39 9.12 -9.14 2.75
N LEU A 40 9.72 -8.12 3.37
CA LEU A 40 11.01 -8.19 4.05
C LEU A 40 10.80 -8.27 5.56
N GLY A 41 11.63 -9.06 6.25
CA GLY A 41 11.57 -9.20 7.70
C GLY A 41 11.97 -7.96 8.51
N ALA A 42 12.54 -6.95 7.86
CA ALA A 42 12.94 -5.68 8.47
C ALA A 42 12.96 -4.53 7.45
N THR A 43 12.86 -3.29 7.93
CA THR A 43 12.97 -2.07 7.11
C THR A 43 14.40 -1.54 7.02
N ARG A 44 15.31 -2.09 7.82
CA ARG A 44 16.74 -1.76 7.85
C ARG A 44 17.53 -2.97 8.32
N VAL A 45 18.72 -3.14 7.76
CA VAL A 45 19.72 -4.10 8.23
C VAL A 45 20.89 -3.34 8.85
N ILE A 46 21.26 -3.67 10.08
CA ILE A 46 22.49 -3.21 10.71
C ILE A 46 23.52 -4.32 10.57
N TYR A 47 24.67 -4.01 9.98
CA TYR A 47 25.80 -4.94 9.85
C TYR A 47 26.86 -4.61 10.89
N PRO A 48 26.96 -5.35 12.01
CA PRO A 48 27.95 -5.05 13.04
C PRO A 48 29.37 -5.31 12.53
N ALA A 49 30.31 -4.46 12.92
CA ALA A 49 31.72 -4.66 12.60
C ALA A 49 32.22 -6.02 13.16
N GLY A 50 32.97 -6.76 12.35
CA GLY A 50 33.52 -8.07 12.72
C GLY A 50 32.59 -9.26 12.50
N GLN A 51 31.32 -9.03 12.14
CA GLN A 51 30.44 -10.11 11.69
C GLN A 51 30.76 -10.50 10.25
N LYS A 52 30.63 -11.79 9.93
CA LYS A 52 30.85 -12.31 8.58
C LYS A 52 29.63 -12.18 7.68
N GLN A 53 28.43 -12.21 8.27
CA GLN A 53 27.17 -12.15 7.54
C GLN A 53 26.04 -11.67 8.47
N VAL A 54 24.96 -11.22 7.85
CA VAL A 54 23.67 -10.93 8.48
C VAL A 54 22.58 -11.53 7.62
N GLN A 55 21.46 -11.91 8.23
CA GLN A 55 20.34 -12.55 7.53
C GLN A 55 19.19 -11.56 7.41
N LEU A 56 18.50 -11.59 6.26
CA LEU A 56 17.27 -10.86 6.03
C LEU A 56 16.23 -11.83 5.49
N ALA A 57 15.14 -12.02 6.24
CA ALA A 57 14.04 -12.87 5.79
C ALA A 57 13.30 -12.20 4.62
N VAL A 58 12.96 -13.00 3.61
CA VAL A 58 12.14 -12.61 2.46
C VAL A 58 10.99 -13.61 2.37
N THR A 59 9.77 -13.11 2.22
CA THR A 59 8.56 -13.94 2.15
C THR A 59 7.74 -13.57 0.93
N ASN A 60 7.32 -14.58 0.17
CA ASN A 60 6.28 -14.42 -0.84
C ASN A 60 4.92 -14.54 -0.15
N ASN A 61 4.13 -13.47 -0.20
CA ASN A 61 2.79 -13.40 0.40
C ASN A 61 1.66 -13.75 -0.59
N ASP A 62 1.99 -14.00 -1.85
CA ASP A 62 1.02 -14.49 -2.84
C ASP A 62 1.15 -16.02 -2.99
N GLU A 63 0.11 -16.73 -2.57
CA GLU A 63 0.04 -18.19 -2.64
C GLU A 63 -0.11 -18.71 -4.07
N ASN A 64 -0.54 -17.87 -5.02
CA ASN A 64 -0.87 -18.28 -6.39
C ASN A 64 0.19 -17.85 -7.42
N SER A 65 1.19 -17.09 -7.00
CA SER A 65 2.23 -16.55 -7.89
C SER A 65 3.62 -17.04 -7.51
N THR A 66 4.43 -17.34 -8.52
CA THR A 66 5.84 -17.65 -8.37
C THR A 66 6.67 -16.42 -8.74
N TYR A 67 7.53 -15.96 -7.83
CA TYR A 67 8.43 -14.83 -8.08
C TYR A 67 9.89 -15.26 -8.15
N LEU A 68 10.64 -14.62 -9.04
CA LEU A 68 12.10 -14.62 -9.03
C LEU A 68 12.58 -13.42 -8.21
N ILE A 69 13.46 -13.65 -7.24
CA ILE A 69 14.06 -12.60 -6.43
C ILE A 69 15.49 -12.37 -6.89
N GLN A 70 15.82 -11.11 -7.20
CA GLN A 70 17.17 -10.68 -7.52
C GLN A 70 17.57 -9.54 -6.58
N SER A 71 18.74 -9.69 -5.96
CA SER A 71 19.24 -8.75 -4.96
C SER A 71 20.56 -8.12 -5.40
N TRP A 72 20.75 -6.85 -5.09
CA TRP A 72 22.02 -6.14 -5.18
C TRP A 72 22.09 -5.07 -4.08
N VAL A 73 23.28 -4.50 -3.87
CA VAL A 73 23.51 -3.41 -2.93
C VAL A 73 23.95 -2.18 -3.71
N GLU A 74 23.44 -1.02 -3.34
CA GLU A 74 23.83 0.29 -3.89
C GLU A 74 24.51 1.13 -2.80
N ASN A 75 25.37 2.05 -3.23
CA ASN A 75 25.93 3.07 -2.36
C ASN A 75 24.97 4.29 -2.23
N ALA A 76 25.37 5.29 -1.46
CA ALA A 76 24.57 6.49 -1.22
C ALA A 76 24.30 7.33 -2.49
N ASP A 77 25.10 7.14 -3.54
CA ASP A 77 24.96 7.81 -4.84
C ASP A 77 24.06 7.03 -5.82
N GLY A 78 23.47 5.91 -5.39
CA GLY A 78 22.63 5.04 -6.22
C GLY A 78 23.41 4.16 -7.20
N VAL A 79 24.73 4.04 -7.02
CA VAL A 79 25.58 3.19 -7.86
C VAL A 79 25.71 1.81 -7.22
N LYS A 80 25.56 0.76 -8.04
CA LYS A 80 25.75 -0.62 -7.59
C LYS A 80 27.14 -0.81 -6.96
N ASP A 81 27.16 -1.30 -5.73
CA ASP A 81 28.37 -1.52 -4.95
C ASP A 81 28.78 -3.00 -5.02
N GLY A 82 30.04 -3.24 -5.40
CA GLY A 82 30.61 -4.59 -5.49
C GLY A 82 31.21 -5.14 -4.19
N ARG A 83 31.23 -4.34 -3.11
CA ARG A 83 31.87 -4.72 -1.84
C ARG A 83 31.01 -5.64 -0.96
N PHE A 84 29.72 -5.74 -1.26
CA PHE A 84 28.77 -6.62 -0.59
C PHE A 84 28.17 -7.61 -1.59
N ILE A 85 27.97 -8.85 -1.14
CA ILE A 85 27.32 -9.90 -1.91
C ILE A 85 26.12 -10.40 -1.10
N VAL A 86 24.98 -10.58 -1.79
CA VAL A 86 23.81 -11.26 -1.23
C VAL A 86 23.83 -12.69 -1.75
N THR A 87 23.81 -13.65 -0.83
CA THR A 87 23.72 -15.07 -1.14
C THR A 87 22.27 -15.55 -1.00
N PRO A 88 21.72 -16.27 -1.99
CA PRO A 88 20.47 -17.00 -1.83
C PRO A 88 20.55 -18.06 -0.73
#